data_AF-A0A7J3D5X7-F1
#
_entry.id   AF-A0A7J3D5X7-F1
#
_cell.length_a   1.000
_cell.length_b   1.000
_cell.length_c   1.000
_cell.angle_alpha   90.00
_cell.angle_beta   90.00
_cell.angle_gamma   90.00
#
_symmetry.space_group_name_H-M   'P 1'
#
loop_
_entity.id
_entity.type
_entity.pdbx_description
1 polymer ?
#
loop_
_entity_poly.entity_id
_entity_poly.type
_entity_poly.pdbx_seq_one_letter_code
_entity_poly.pdbx_strand_id
1 'polypeptide(L)'
;MSAAEEGVDSKLLGGSMSKDKELTFQEHLAELASRLKIVLYTLVASTIIFMALPADLSFLHNPPVFKPLVSVLLAYVREDILPTSVRLIAGEITTPLELYILASFALGVAVTLPVLFYEVYRFVDPALYPEERRMVYPFVAAFISLFIAGAVFGYKILSPFMIWALLPFFEALQVEALVYVMDF
;
A
#
# COMPACT_ATOMS: atom_id res chain seq x y z
N MET A 1 -46.20 35.50 49.39
CA MET A 1 -45.86 34.16 48.87
C MET A 1 -46.05 34.13 47.35
N SER A 2 -45.34 34.98 46.60
CA SER A 2 -45.54 35.13 45.14
C SER A 2 -44.25 35.63 44.46
N ALA A 3 -43.13 34.98 44.75
CA ALA A 3 -41.83 35.32 44.14
C ALA A 3 -40.85 34.13 44.11
N ALA A 4 -41.33 32.88 44.13
CA ALA A 4 -40.47 31.69 44.22
C ALA A 4 -40.67 30.64 43.11
N GLU A 5 -41.60 30.83 42.16
CA GLU A 5 -41.91 29.80 41.15
C GLU A 5 -41.43 30.12 39.72
N GLU A 6 -41.03 31.36 39.39
CA GLU A 6 -40.60 31.72 38.02
C GLU A 6 -39.15 31.31 37.68
N GLY A 7 -38.36 30.84 38.66
CA GLY A 7 -36.94 30.54 38.46
C GLY A 7 -36.59 29.10 38.06
N VAL A 8 -37.55 28.18 38.07
CA VAL A 8 -37.27 26.73 37.91
C VAL A 8 -37.54 26.24 36.49
N ASP A 9 -38.46 26.88 35.76
CA ASP A 9 -38.91 26.39 34.44
C ASP A 9 -37.92 26.69 33.29
N SER A 10 -37.06 27.71 33.45
CA SER A 10 -36.05 28.07 32.45
C SER A 10 -34.92 27.03 32.31
N LYS A 11 -34.71 26.17 33.32
CA LYS A 11 -33.62 25.19 33.32
C LYS A 11 -33.95 23.85 32.66
N LEU A 12 -35.18 23.65 32.19
CA LEU A 12 -35.62 22.39 31.58
C LEU A 12 -35.61 22.39 30.04
N LEU A 13 -35.34 23.54 29.41
CA LEU A 13 -35.23 23.67 27.95
C LEU A 13 -33.78 23.55 27.43
N GLY A 14 -32.91 22.85 28.17
CA GLY A 14 -31.57 22.47 27.72
C GLY A 14 -31.50 21.09 27.05
N GLY A 15 -32.66 20.50 26.74
CA GLY A 15 -32.79 19.16 26.19
C GLY A 15 -32.40 19.08 24.71
N SER A 16 -31.22 18.54 24.46
CA SER A 16 -30.83 17.78 23.26
C SER A 16 -31.34 18.32 21.91
N MET A 17 -30.65 19.31 21.35
CA MET A 17 -30.60 19.37 19.90
C MET A 17 -29.75 18.21 19.40
N SER A 18 -30.44 17.17 18.93
CA SER A 18 -29.89 16.06 18.15
C SER A 18 -28.89 16.61 17.14
N LYS A 19 -27.63 16.19 17.27
CA LYS A 19 -26.56 16.52 16.35
C LYS A 19 -26.63 15.56 15.17
N ASP A 20 -27.78 15.51 14.50
CA ASP A 20 -27.89 14.94 13.16
C ASP A 20 -27.28 15.95 12.21
N LYS A 21 -25.94 15.92 12.18
CA LYS A 21 -25.14 16.67 11.23
C LYS A 21 -25.32 15.95 9.89
N GLU A 22 -26.41 16.27 9.18
CA GLU A 22 -26.50 15.96 7.75
C GLU A 22 -25.32 16.63 7.07
N LEU A 23 -24.26 15.86 6.81
CA LEU A 23 -23.08 16.37 6.14
C LEU A 23 -23.51 16.89 4.78
N THR A 24 -23.21 18.16 4.52
CA THR A 24 -23.42 18.69 3.17
C THR A 24 -22.50 17.92 2.22
N PHE A 25 -22.92 17.63 0.99
CA PHE A 25 -22.12 16.88 0.00
C PHE A 25 -20.66 17.38 -0.10
N GLN A 26 -20.46 18.69 0.04
CA GLN A 26 -19.14 19.32 0.06
C GLN A 26 -18.29 18.91 1.27
N GLU A 27 -18.89 18.74 2.45
CA GLU A 27 -18.21 18.26 3.66
C GLU A 27 -17.77 16.80 3.51
N HIS A 28 -18.62 15.96 2.90
CA HIS A 28 -18.27 14.58 2.60
C HIS A 28 -17.14 14.46 1.56
N LEU A 29 -17.15 15.29 0.52
CA LEU A 29 -16.02 15.38 -0.42
C LEU A 29 -14.73 15.91 0.25
N ALA A 30 -14.85 16.88 1.15
CA ALA A 30 -13.70 17.40 1.90
C ALA A 30 -13.09 16.33 2.81
N GLU A 31 -13.93 15.47 3.39
CA GLU A 31 -13.51 14.32 4.16
C GLU A 31 -12.74 13.30 3.29
N LEU A 32 -13.27 12.94 2.13
CA LEU A 32 -12.57 12.07 1.18
C LEU A 32 -11.20 12.63 0.79
N ALA A 33 -11.14 13.94 0.45
CA ALA A 33 -9.91 14.60 0.08
C ALA A 33 -8.89 14.62 1.22
N SER A 34 -9.34 14.82 2.47
CA SER A 34 -8.48 14.78 3.66
C SER A 34 -7.86 13.38 3.85
N ARG A 35 -8.68 12.34 3.72
CA ARG A 35 -8.24 10.94 3.83
C ARG A 35 -7.30 10.53 2.71
N LEU A 36 -7.59 10.95 1.48
CA LEU A 36 -6.72 10.72 0.33
C LEU A 36 -5.35 11.38 0.50
N LYS A 37 -5.29 12.58 1.11
CA LYS A 37 -4.00 13.22 1.45
C LYS A 37 -3.19 12.39 2.43
N ILE A 38 -3.82 11.80 3.46
CA ILE A 38 -3.15 10.91 4.40
C ILE A 38 -2.53 9.72 3.65
N VAL A 39 -3.32 9.05 2.81
CA VAL A 39 -2.85 7.92 1.99
C VAL A 39 -1.68 8.34 1.09
N LEU A 40 -1.78 9.50 0.42
CA LEU A 40 -0.72 10.02 -0.44
C LEU A 40 0.55 10.32 0.35
N TYR A 41 0.45 10.96 1.53
CA TYR A 41 1.61 11.21 2.38
C TYR A 41 2.25 9.92 2.87
N THR A 42 1.45 8.91 3.24
CA THR A 42 1.99 7.59 3.60
C THR A 42 2.68 6.89 2.43
N LEU A 43 2.17 7.05 1.20
CA LEU A 43 2.78 6.49 0.00
C LEU A 43 4.13 7.14 -0.31
N VAL A 44 4.18 8.47 -0.28
CA VAL A 44 5.41 9.22 -0.55
C VAL A 44 6.44 8.94 0.54
N ALA A 45 6.03 8.97 1.82
CA ALA A 45 6.93 8.68 2.94
C ALA A 45 7.47 7.24 2.86
N SER A 46 6.63 6.23 2.64
CA SER A 46 7.08 4.84 2.52
C SER A 46 8.01 4.63 1.33
N THR A 47 7.70 5.22 0.17
CA THR A 47 8.57 5.14 -1.02
C THR A 47 9.94 5.76 -0.76
N ILE A 48 9.98 6.96 -0.15
CA ILE A 48 11.25 7.63 0.21
C ILE A 48 12.03 6.79 1.23
N ILE A 49 11.34 6.19 2.21
CA ILE A 49 11.99 5.30 3.19
C ILE A 49 12.66 4.13 2.47
N PHE A 50 11.96 3.39 1.60
CA PHE A 50 12.58 2.27 0.87
C PHE A 50 13.73 2.72 -0.05
N MET A 51 13.64 3.92 -0.60
CA MET A 51 14.70 4.51 -1.43
C MET A 51 15.92 4.99 -0.61
N ALA A 52 15.73 5.36 0.65
CA ALA A 52 16.80 5.87 1.51
C ALA A 52 17.38 4.80 2.46
N LEU A 53 16.68 3.69 2.67
CA LEU A 53 17.05 2.69 3.66
C LEU A 53 18.21 1.81 3.15
N PRO A 54 19.39 1.87 3.80
CA PRO A 54 20.52 1.03 3.43
C PRO A 54 20.29 -0.41 3.88
N ALA A 55 20.65 -1.38 3.04
CA ALA A 55 20.52 -2.81 3.36
C ALA A 55 21.41 -3.25 4.54
N ASP A 56 22.56 -2.59 4.70
CA ASP A 56 23.54 -2.89 5.74
C ASP A 56 23.75 -1.68 6.67
N LEU A 57 23.74 -1.93 7.99
CA LEU A 57 24.14 -0.96 9.02
C LEU A 57 25.64 -0.58 8.94
N SER A 58 26.43 -1.29 8.12
CA SER A 58 27.86 -1.04 7.88
C SER A 58 28.13 0.27 7.12
N PHE A 59 27.10 0.91 6.55
CA PHE A 59 27.16 2.25 5.96
C PHE A 59 27.70 3.31 6.94
N LEU A 60 27.49 3.13 8.25
CA LEU A 60 28.07 4.02 9.27
C LEU A 60 29.59 3.89 9.43
N HIS A 61 30.18 2.76 9.04
CA HIS A 61 31.58 2.43 9.36
C HIS A 61 32.52 2.49 8.15
N ASN A 62 32.03 2.21 6.93
CA ASN A 62 32.83 2.30 5.70
C ASN A 62 31.94 2.73 4.53
N PRO A 63 32.08 3.95 3.99
CA PRO A 63 31.27 4.42 2.87
C PRO A 63 32.06 4.29 1.56
N PRO A 64 31.92 3.18 0.80
CA PRO A 64 32.19 3.28 -0.63
C PRO A 64 31.00 2.91 -1.52
N VAL A 65 29.98 2.19 -1.03
CA VAL A 65 28.84 1.78 -1.87
C VAL A 65 27.54 1.80 -1.08
N PHE A 66 26.67 2.77 -1.36
CA PHE A 66 25.29 2.76 -0.88
C PHE A 66 24.54 1.61 -1.56
N LYS A 67 24.26 0.54 -0.81
CA LYS A 67 23.44 -0.59 -1.28
C LYS A 67 22.05 -0.47 -0.63
N PRO A 68 21.03 0.00 -1.35
CA PRO A 68 19.69 0.13 -0.80
C PRO A 68 19.07 -1.25 -0.55
N LEU A 69 18.17 -1.36 0.42
CA LEU A 69 17.47 -2.62 0.72
C LEU A 69 16.78 -3.21 -0.52
N VAL A 70 16.24 -2.34 -1.38
CA VAL A 70 15.54 -2.72 -2.60
C VAL A 70 16.44 -3.51 -3.56
N SER A 71 17.74 -3.19 -3.66
CA SER A 71 18.63 -3.94 -4.55
C SER A 71 18.90 -5.36 -4.08
N VAL A 72 18.94 -5.57 -2.75
CA VAL A 72 19.06 -6.91 -2.15
C VAL A 72 17.79 -7.72 -2.38
N LEU A 73 16.62 -7.09 -2.19
CA LEU A 73 15.33 -7.73 -2.47
C LEU A 73 15.21 -8.13 -3.95
N LEU A 74 15.56 -7.24 -4.88
CA LEU A 74 15.54 -7.55 -6.31
C LEU A 74 16.51 -8.67 -6.69
N ALA A 75 17.71 -8.69 -6.10
CA ALA A 75 18.66 -9.78 -6.31
C ALA A 75 18.11 -11.13 -5.82
N TYR A 76 17.48 -11.14 -4.65
CA TYR A 76 16.86 -12.33 -4.09
C TYR A 76 15.68 -12.83 -4.95
N VAL A 77 14.80 -11.92 -5.39
CA VAL A 77 13.67 -12.23 -6.27
C VAL A 77 14.15 -12.81 -7.60
N ARG A 78 15.20 -12.23 -8.19
CA ARG A 78 15.84 -12.74 -9.41
C ARG A 78 16.31 -14.18 -9.23
N GLU A 79 17.01 -14.48 -8.14
CA GLU A 79 17.60 -15.80 -7.88
C GLU A 79 16.53 -16.86 -7.59
N ASP A 80 15.43 -16.48 -6.94
CA ASP A 80 14.32 -17.40 -6.62
C ASP A 80 13.45 -17.74 -7.85
N ILE A 81 13.29 -16.80 -8.79
CA ILE A 81 12.37 -16.95 -9.93
C ILE A 81 13.08 -17.40 -11.21
N LEU A 82 14.26 -16.87 -11.53
CA LEU A 82 14.90 -17.10 -12.82
C LEU A 82 15.92 -18.24 -12.77
N PRO A 83 15.81 -19.24 -13.67
CA PRO A 83 16.85 -20.26 -13.82
C PRO A 83 18.11 -19.65 -14.43
N THR A 84 19.26 -20.27 -14.18
CA THR A 84 20.58 -19.80 -14.65
C THR A 84 20.72 -19.69 -16.18
N SER A 85 19.80 -20.28 -16.94
CA SER A 85 19.74 -20.18 -18.41
C SER A 85 19.15 -18.86 -18.91
N VAL A 86 18.41 -18.12 -18.07
CA VAL A 86 17.79 -16.84 -18.44
C VAL A 86 18.70 -15.69 -18.03
N ARG A 87 19.00 -14.80 -18.98
CA ARG A 87 19.83 -13.61 -18.72
C ARG A 87 18.99 -12.35 -18.75
N LEU A 88 19.07 -11.59 -17.66
CA LEU A 88 18.49 -10.26 -17.56
C LEU A 88 19.42 -9.23 -18.18
N ILE A 89 18.90 -8.44 -19.12
CA ILE A 89 19.63 -7.37 -19.78
C ILE A 89 18.96 -6.01 -19.53
N ALA A 90 19.77 -4.99 -19.30
CA ALA A 90 19.30 -3.61 -19.26
C ALA A 90 19.14 -3.15 -20.73
N GLY A 91 17.93 -2.77 -21.13
CA GLY A 91 17.67 -2.29 -22.47
C GLY A 91 18.30 -0.91 -22.71
N GLU A 92 18.19 -0.04 -21.72
CA GLU A 92 18.70 1.33 -21.76
C GLU A 92 19.63 1.61 -20.56
N ILE A 93 20.44 2.66 -20.66
CA ILE A 93 21.32 3.09 -19.56
C ILE A 93 20.53 3.56 -18.32
N THR A 94 19.29 4.02 -18.51
CA THR A 94 18.39 4.48 -17.44
C THR A 94 17.64 3.34 -16.76
N THR A 95 17.55 2.17 -17.40
CA THR A 95 16.80 1.01 -16.89
C THR A 95 17.11 0.64 -15.43
N PRO A 96 18.37 0.62 -14.96
CA PRO A 96 18.64 0.30 -13.55
C PRO A 96 18.08 1.33 -12.56
N LEU A 97 18.07 2.62 -12.94
CA LEU A 97 17.48 3.68 -12.13
C LEU A 97 15.95 3.60 -12.12
N GLU A 98 15.35 3.31 -13.27
CA GLU A 98 13.91 3.13 -13.40
C GLU A 98 13.41 1.94 -12.57
N LEU A 99 14.06 0.79 -12.70
CA LEU A 99 13.77 -0.39 -11.89
C LEU A 99 13.87 -0.05 -10.40
N TYR A 100 14.90 0.68 -10.00
CA TYR A 100 15.11 1.05 -8.61
C TYR A 100 13.96 1.90 -8.06
N ILE A 101 13.52 2.92 -8.80
CA ILE A 101 12.41 3.79 -8.41
C ILE A 101 11.11 2.99 -8.41
N LEU A 102 10.86 2.18 -9.44
CA LEU A 102 9.64 1.39 -9.60
C LEU A 102 9.50 0.34 -8.49
N ALA A 103 10.59 -0.36 -8.15
CA ALA A 103 10.59 -1.35 -7.07
C ALA A 103 10.38 -0.69 -5.71
N SER A 104 11.03 0.45 -5.45
CA SER A 104 10.83 1.23 -4.21
C SER A 104 9.37 1.70 -4.09
N PHE A 105 8.78 2.16 -5.20
CA PHE A 105 7.39 2.58 -5.26
C PHE A 105 6.43 1.40 -5.06
N ALA A 106 6.67 0.25 -5.69
CA ALA A 106 5.85 -0.94 -5.53
C ALA A 106 5.82 -1.43 -4.06
N LEU A 107 6.98 -1.43 -3.39
CA LEU A 107 7.07 -1.74 -1.96
C LEU A 107 6.38 -0.68 -1.09
N GLY A 108 6.52 0.60 -1.44
CA GLY A 108 5.79 1.70 -0.80
C GLY A 108 4.27 1.51 -0.91
N VAL A 109 3.76 1.16 -2.10
CA VAL A 109 2.34 0.84 -2.33
C VAL A 109 1.91 -0.35 -1.46
N ALA A 110 2.71 -1.42 -1.40
CA ALA A 110 2.39 -2.59 -0.59
C ALA A 110 2.23 -2.24 0.89
N VAL A 111 3.09 -1.36 1.43
CA VAL A 111 2.97 -0.85 2.81
C VAL A 111 1.83 0.15 2.99
N THR A 112 1.49 0.90 1.95
CA THR A 112 0.40 1.90 1.97
C THR A 112 -0.98 1.24 1.93
N LEU A 113 -1.12 0.07 1.31
CA LEU A 113 -2.41 -0.59 1.12
C LEU A 113 -3.19 -0.86 2.43
N PRO A 114 -2.58 -1.35 3.52
CA PRO A 114 -3.25 -1.43 4.83
C PRO A 114 -3.81 -0.10 5.32
N VAL A 115 -3.06 1.00 5.13
CA VAL A 115 -3.49 2.35 5.50
C VAL A 115 -4.63 2.82 4.60
N LEU A 116 -4.54 2.55 3.31
CA LEU A 116 -5.60 2.85 2.34
C LEU A 116 -6.90 2.16 2.72
N PHE A 117 -6.87 0.86 3.04
CA PHE A 117 -8.08 0.13 3.46
C PHE A 117 -8.67 0.70 4.76
N TYR A 118 -7.82 1.09 5.71
CA TYR A 118 -8.28 1.72 6.93
C TYR A 118 -8.93 3.08 6.68
N GLU A 119 -8.33 3.93 5.85
CA GLU A 119 -8.88 5.26 5.53
C GLU A 119 -10.16 5.17 4.68
N VAL A 120 -10.24 4.22 3.75
CA VAL A 120 -11.46 3.91 3.00
C VAL A 120 -12.57 3.47 3.94
N TYR A 121 -12.28 2.58 4.90
CA TYR A 121 -13.27 2.24 5.92
C TYR A 121 -13.72 3.49 6.68
N ARG A 122 -12.78 4.26 7.20
CA ARG A 122 -13.11 5.39 8.08
C ARG A 122 -13.90 6.48 7.36
N PHE A 123 -13.84 6.53 6.03
CA PHE A 123 -14.72 7.33 5.18
C PHE A 123 -16.15 6.79 5.11
N VAL A 124 -16.30 5.46 5.07
CA VAL A 124 -17.63 4.81 5.01
C VAL A 124 -18.27 4.69 6.39
N ASP A 125 -17.50 4.63 7.48
CA ASP A 125 -17.98 4.54 8.88
C ASP A 125 -19.14 5.48 9.26
N PRO A 126 -19.15 6.78 8.88
CA PRO A 126 -20.28 7.66 9.18
C PRO A 126 -21.60 7.20 8.54
N ALA A 127 -21.55 6.41 7.45
CA ALA A 127 -22.73 5.86 6.78
C ALA A 127 -23.17 4.48 7.31
N LEU A 128 -22.39 3.86 8.21
CA LEU A 128 -22.70 2.53 8.78
C LEU A 128 -23.50 2.63 10.09
N TYR A 129 -24.49 1.74 10.24
CA TYR A 129 -25.24 1.60 11.49
C TYR A 129 -24.31 1.16 12.63
N PRO A 130 -24.53 1.62 13.88
CA PRO A 130 -23.66 1.29 15.01
C PRO A 130 -23.43 -0.21 15.23
N GLU A 131 -24.42 -1.04 14.93
CA GLU A 131 -24.37 -2.50 15.03
C GLU A 131 -23.49 -3.15 13.96
N GLU A 132 -23.38 -2.52 12.77
CA GLU A 132 -22.60 -3.02 11.63
C GLU A 132 -21.11 -2.64 11.72
N ARG A 133 -20.77 -1.60 12.49
CA ARG A 133 -19.37 -1.14 12.69
C ARG A 133 -18.46 -2.24 13.22
N ARG A 134 -19.00 -3.22 13.96
CA ARG A 134 -18.23 -4.37 14.47
C ARG A 134 -17.76 -5.30 13.35
N MET A 135 -18.49 -5.41 12.24
CA MET A 135 -18.13 -6.27 11.09
C MET A 135 -17.01 -5.68 10.24
N VAL A 136 -16.63 -4.43 10.48
CA VAL A 136 -15.57 -3.78 9.71
C VAL A 136 -14.20 -4.35 10.07
N TYR A 137 -13.89 -4.54 11.34
CA TYR A 137 -12.58 -5.07 11.76
C TYR A 137 -12.24 -6.41 11.08
N PRO A 138 -13.13 -7.42 11.05
CA PRO A 138 -12.85 -8.65 10.32
C PRO A 138 -12.79 -8.43 8.80
N PHE A 139 -13.52 -7.45 8.26
CA PHE A 139 -13.49 -7.11 6.84
C PHE A 139 -12.16 -6.49 6.39
N VAL A 140 -11.63 -5.51 7.14
CA VAL A 140 -10.30 -4.93 6.90
C VAL A 140 -9.21 -5.98 7.09
N ALA A 141 -9.33 -6.82 8.12
CA ALA A 141 -8.41 -7.94 8.33
C ALA A 141 -8.46 -8.94 7.16
N ALA A 142 -9.65 -9.22 6.62
CA ALA A 142 -9.82 -10.07 5.44
C ALA A 142 -9.15 -9.46 4.20
N PHE A 143 -9.29 -8.15 3.96
CA PHE A 143 -8.60 -7.49 2.85
C PHE A 143 -7.09 -7.52 2.98
N ILE A 144 -6.55 -7.25 4.16
CA ILE A 144 -5.10 -7.35 4.40
C ILE A 144 -4.62 -8.79 4.18
N SER A 145 -5.37 -9.77 4.71
CA SER A 145 -5.04 -11.19 4.53
C SER A 145 -5.10 -11.60 3.06
N LEU A 146 -6.11 -11.15 2.31
CA LEU A 146 -6.26 -11.43 0.89
C LEU A 146 -5.17 -10.74 0.06
N PHE A 147 -4.77 -9.52 0.43
CA PHE A 147 -3.66 -8.83 -0.22
C PHE A 147 -2.34 -9.59 -0.01
N ILE A 148 -2.03 -10.00 1.23
CA ILE A 148 -0.83 -10.81 1.52
C ILE A 148 -0.89 -12.14 0.77
N ALA A 149 -2.04 -12.82 0.79
CA ALA A 149 -2.23 -14.07 0.06
C ALA A 149 -2.04 -13.88 -1.45
N GLY A 150 -2.58 -12.79 -2.02
CA GLY A 150 -2.41 -12.43 -3.42
C GLY A 150 -0.96 -12.10 -3.78
N ALA A 151 -0.24 -11.37 -2.92
CA ALA A 151 1.18 -11.07 -3.11
C ALA A 151 2.03 -12.34 -3.08
N VAL A 152 1.79 -13.23 -2.11
CA VAL A 152 2.47 -14.54 -2.01
C VAL A 152 2.13 -15.42 -3.20
N PHE A 153 0.86 -15.46 -3.62
CA PHE A 153 0.41 -16.21 -4.79
C PHE A 153 1.10 -15.70 -6.06
N GLY A 154 1.14 -14.38 -6.27
CA GLY A 154 1.82 -13.76 -7.39
C GLY A 154 3.30 -14.14 -7.44
N TYR A 155 4.00 -14.00 -6.32
CA TYR A 155 5.42 -14.27 -6.21
C TYR A 155 5.78 -15.76 -6.32
N LYS A 156 5.12 -16.64 -5.56
CA LYS A 156 5.50 -18.06 -5.45
C LYS A 156 4.87 -18.98 -6.48
N ILE A 157 3.74 -18.58 -7.08
CA ILE A 157 3.02 -19.45 -8.01
C ILE A 157 3.02 -18.83 -9.40
N LEU A 158 2.51 -17.59 -9.54
CA LEU A 158 2.31 -16.99 -10.86
C LEU A 158 3.63 -16.69 -11.58
N SER A 159 4.59 -16.04 -10.91
CA SER A 159 5.90 -15.71 -11.50
C SER A 159 6.68 -16.93 -12.01
N PRO A 160 6.94 -17.99 -11.20
CA PRO A 160 7.67 -19.15 -11.70
C PRO A 160 6.87 -19.94 -12.74
N PHE A 161 5.53 -20.01 -12.62
CA PHE A 161 4.68 -20.64 -13.63
C PHE A 161 4.81 -19.95 -14.99
N MET A 162 4.83 -18.62 -15.02
CA MET A 162 4.98 -17.85 -16.26
C MET A 162 6.32 -18.13 -16.95
N ILE A 163 7.42 -18.13 -16.19
CA ILE A 163 8.75 -18.46 -16.74
C ILE A 163 8.76 -19.90 -17.26
N TRP A 164 8.28 -20.86 -16.47
CA TRP A 164 8.19 -22.26 -16.88
C TRP A 164 7.35 -22.46 -18.15
N ALA A 165 6.23 -21.74 -18.28
CA ALA A 165 5.35 -21.82 -19.44
C ALA A 165 5.96 -21.18 -20.71
N LEU A 166 6.80 -20.15 -20.55
CA LEU A 166 7.42 -19.44 -21.67
C LEU A 166 8.70 -20.12 -22.18
N LEU A 167 9.48 -20.76 -21.32
CA LEU A 167 10.77 -21.38 -21.67
C LEU A 167 10.71 -22.34 -22.88
N PRO A 168 9.71 -23.23 -23.03
CA PRO A 168 9.62 -24.13 -24.19
C PRO A 168 9.54 -23.40 -25.55
N PHE A 169 9.00 -22.18 -25.59
CA PHE A 169 8.92 -21.41 -26.83
C PHE A 169 10.29 -20.88 -27.27
N PHE A 170 11.16 -20.52 -26.32
CA PHE A 170 12.53 -20.09 -26.63
C PHE A 170 13.36 -21.26 -27.20
N GLU A 171 13.21 -22.45 -26.61
CA GLU A 171 13.87 -23.66 -27.12
C GLU A 171 13.36 -24.05 -28.51
N ALA A 172 12.04 -24.01 -28.73
CA ALA A 172 11.44 -24.33 -30.02
C ALA A 172 11.89 -23.39 -31.15
N LEU A 173 12.14 -22.11 -30.83
CA LEU A 173 12.59 -21.10 -31.79
C LEU A 173 14.13 -21.02 -31.89
N GLN A 174 14.87 -21.78 -31.08
CA GLN A 174 16.34 -21.71 -30.97
C GLN A 174 16.87 -20.30 -30.68
N VAL A 175 16.14 -19.53 -29.86
CA VAL A 175 16.52 -18.17 -29.45
C VAL A 175 17.00 -18.18 -28.00
N GLU A 176 18.05 -17.41 -27.71
CA GLU A 176 18.50 -17.22 -26.33
C GLU A 176 17.40 -16.54 -25.48
N ALA A 177 17.17 -17.07 -24.28
CA ALA A 177 16.20 -16.49 -23.34
C ALA A 177 16.76 -15.22 -22.68
N LEU A 178 16.77 -14.14 -23.47
CA LEU A 178 17.08 -12.78 -23.02
C LEU A 178 15.78 -12.10 -22.58
N VAL A 179 15.74 -11.69 -21.31
CA VAL A 179 14.59 -10.98 -20.74
C VAL A 179 15.06 -9.58 -20.35
N TYR A 180 14.33 -8.57 -20.81
CA TYR A 180 14.60 -7.21 -20.37
C TYR A 180 14.21 -7.04 -18.91
N VAL A 181 15.04 -6.31 -18.18
CA VAL A 181 14.83 -6.08 -16.74
C VAL A 181 13.51 -5.40 -16.41
N MET A 182 12.94 -4.62 -17.33
CA MET A 182 11.64 -3.95 -17.14
C MET A 182 10.45 -4.85 -17.48
N ASP A 183 10.67 -5.94 -18.22
CA ASP A 183 9.64 -6.93 -18.56
C ASP A 183 9.53 -8.04 -17.49
N PHE A 184 10.43 -8.01 -16.51
CA PHE A 184 10.51 -8.93 -15.37
C PHE A 184 9.83 -8.32 -14.14
#